data_AF-A0A2D6UHI7-F1
#
_entry.id   AF-A0A2D6UHI7-F1
#
_cell.length_a   1.000
_cell.length_b   1.000
_cell.length_c   1.000
_cell.angle_alpha   90.00
_cell.angle_beta   90.00
_cell.angle_gamma   90.00
#
_symmetry.space_group_name_H-M   'P 1'
#
loop_
_entity.id
_entity.type
_entity.pdbx_description
1 polymer ?
#
loop_
_entity_poly.entity_id
_entity_poly.type
_entity_poly.pdbx_seq_one_letter_code
_entity_poly.pdbx_strand_id
1 'polypeptide(L)'
;MTTHAKSHLPKTLDSTKTSKVLVDALENASRRLSSSDAVYQWGHMGQCNVGHLVQSLTGLTSAEIVESVDYQLDEWSEHANDYCPTSGTSVDSLFTTLQQYGLSRSDLIDLEHLSNTDVLKNLPGGFRYLRRNNRHDVSQYMLSFAGLLEGNSL
;
A
#
# COMPACT_ATOMS: atom_id res chain seq x y z
N MET A 1 25.54 -25.85 9.32
CA MET A 1 24.63 -25.70 8.18
C MET A 1 23.86 -24.41 8.39
N THR A 2 24.41 -23.29 7.93
CA THR A 2 23.75 -21.98 8.00
C THR A 2 22.84 -21.85 6.79
N THR A 3 21.54 -22.01 7.00
CA THR A 3 20.50 -21.68 6.01
C THR A 3 20.51 -20.17 5.79
N HIS A 4 21.02 -19.74 4.64
CA HIS A 4 20.78 -18.39 4.13
C HIS A 4 19.29 -18.30 3.76
N ALA A 5 18.48 -17.77 4.67
CA ALA A 5 17.15 -17.30 4.32
C ALA A 5 17.34 -16.10 3.36
N LYS A 6 17.00 -16.29 2.09
CA LYS A 6 16.88 -15.17 1.16
C LYS A 6 15.74 -14.28 1.65
N SER A 7 16.06 -13.12 2.21
CA SER A 7 15.10 -12.03 2.47
C SER A 7 14.45 -11.66 1.14
N HIS A 8 13.15 -11.89 1.01
CA HIS A 8 12.38 -11.48 -0.16
C HIS A 8 11.86 -10.07 0.11
N LEU A 9 12.78 -9.12 -0.07
CA LEU A 9 12.48 -7.69 -0.05
C LEU A 9 11.20 -7.42 -0.87
N PRO A 10 10.33 -6.47 -0.48
CA PRO A 10 9.24 -6.00 -1.34
C PRO A 10 9.75 -5.83 -2.78
N LYS A 11 9.03 -6.35 -3.77
CA LYS A 11 9.56 -6.43 -5.15
C LYS A 11 9.77 -5.05 -5.81
N THR A 12 9.31 -3.99 -5.17
CA THR A 12 9.63 -2.59 -5.46
C THR A 12 11.05 -2.18 -5.13
N LEU A 13 11.81 -3.04 -4.48
CA LEU A 13 13.25 -2.93 -4.33
C LEU A 13 13.96 -3.46 -5.59
N ASP A 14 13.58 -2.93 -6.75
CA ASP A 14 14.56 -2.84 -7.83
C ASP A 14 15.51 -1.71 -7.42
N SER A 15 16.69 -2.10 -6.93
CA SER A 15 17.65 -1.34 -6.09
C SER A 15 18.17 0.00 -6.62
N THR A 16 17.60 0.53 -7.70
CA THR A 16 18.05 1.77 -8.36
C THR A 16 17.06 2.93 -8.29
N LYS A 17 15.86 2.77 -7.69
CA LYS A 17 14.90 3.88 -7.61
C LYS A 17 13.96 3.82 -6.40
N THR A 18 14.48 4.11 -5.20
CA THR A 18 13.61 4.50 -4.08
C THR A 18 12.84 5.77 -4.48
N SER A 19 11.52 5.64 -4.64
CA SER A 19 10.64 6.76 -4.91
C SER A 19 10.43 7.52 -3.59
N LYS A 20 11.14 8.64 -3.41
CA LYS A 20 10.91 9.53 -2.26
C LYS A 20 9.43 9.91 -2.12
N VAL A 21 8.73 10.06 -3.24
CA VAL A 21 7.30 10.33 -3.27
C VAL A 21 6.49 9.19 -2.63
N LEU A 22 6.82 7.93 -2.93
CA LEU A 22 6.14 6.78 -2.33
C LEU A 22 6.40 6.68 -0.83
N VAL A 23 7.65 6.89 -0.40
CA VAL A 23 8.02 6.93 1.01
C VAL A 23 7.20 8.01 1.74
N ASP A 24 7.24 9.24 1.24
CA ASP A 24 6.52 10.37 1.84
C ASP A 24 5.00 10.08 1.91
N ALA A 25 4.44 9.45 0.87
CA ALA A 25 3.03 9.10 0.83
C ALA A 25 2.65 8.00 1.84
N LEU A 26 3.49 6.97 2.00
CA LEU A 26 3.30 5.92 3.00
C LEU A 26 3.34 6.49 4.42
N GLU A 27 4.31 7.36 4.71
CA GLU A 27 4.39 8.04 5.99
C GLU A 27 3.19 8.96 6.24
N ASN A 28 2.78 9.74 5.25
CA ASN A 28 1.62 10.63 5.34
C ASN A 28 0.34 9.84 5.59
N ALA A 29 0.13 8.74 4.85
CA ALA A 29 -1.00 7.85 5.06
C ALA A 29 -0.97 7.25 6.47
N SER A 30 0.20 6.80 6.94
CA SER A 30 0.37 6.28 8.30
C SER A 30 0.02 7.33 9.37
N ARG A 31 0.54 8.56 9.26
CA ARG A 31 0.22 9.66 10.18
C ARG A 31 -1.28 9.96 10.21
N ARG A 32 -1.92 10.02 9.05
CA ARG A 32 -3.36 10.25 8.94
C ARG A 32 -4.15 9.13 9.60
N LEU A 33 -3.84 7.86 9.33
CA LEU A 33 -4.51 6.70 9.90
C LEU A 33 -4.37 6.59 11.43
N SER A 34 -3.26 7.11 11.98
CA SER A 34 -3.04 7.17 13.43
C SER A 34 -3.83 8.27 14.15
N SER A 35 -4.39 9.24 13.42
CA SER A 35 -5.22 10.30 14.00
C SER A 35 -6.53 9.76 14.58
N SER A 36 -7.07 10.42 15.62
CA SER A 36 -8.37 10.08 16.22
C SER A 36 -9.50 10.10 15.19
N ASP A 37 -9.44 11.05 14.26
CA ASP A 37 -10.55 11.40 13.36
C ASP A 37 -10.48 10.66 12.02
N ALA A 38 -9.53 9.73 11.87
CA ALA A 38 -9.36 8.97 10.64
C ALA A 38 -10.58 8.08 10.36
N VAL A 39 -11.31 8.39 9.29
CA VAL A 39 -12.34 7.51 8.74
C VAL A 39 -11.65 6.38 7.99
N TYR A 40 -11.94 5.15 8.40
CA TYR A 40 -11.32 3.96 7.85
C TYR A 40 -12.33 2.81 7.82
N GLN A 41 -12.39 2.14 6.67
CA GLN A 41 -13.26 1.00 6.45
C GLN A 41 -12.61 0.07 5.43
N TRP A 42 -12.33 -1.16 5.84
CA TRP A 42 -11.92 -2.20 4.90
C TRP A 42 -13.00 -2.43 3.83
N GLY A 43 -12.57 -2.60 2.58
CA GLY A 43 -13.47 -2.83 1.43
C GLY A 43 -14.13 -1.56 0.90
N HIS A 44 -13.90 -0.41 1.54
CA HIS A 44 -14.29 0.86 0.94
C HIS A 44 -13.15 1.40 0.06
N MET A 45 -13.43 1.60 -1.23
CA MET A 45 -12.48 2.01 -2.28
C MET A 45 -11.49 3.10 -1.83
N GLY A 46 -11.99 4.20 -1.28
CA GLY A 46 -11.19 5.33 -0.82
C GLY A 46 -10.78 5.33 0.66
N GLN A 47 -11.28 4.41 1.51
CA GLN A 47 -11.11 4.46 2.97
C GLN A 47 -10.44 3.20 3.54
N CYS A 48 -10.08 2.24 2.69
CA CYS A 48 -9.30 1.07 3.04
C CYS A 48 -7.78 1.35 3.01
N ASN A 49 -6.98 0.30 3.16
CA ASN A 49 -5.52 0.38 3.21
C ASN A 49 -4.96 1.06 1.95
N VAL A 50 -5.26 0.51 0.77
CA VAL A 50 -4.78 1.05 -0.50
C VAL A 50 -5.39 2.43 -0.77
N GLY A 51 -6.68 2.62 -0.46
CA GLY A 51 -7.37 3.90 -0.60
C GLY A 51 -6.68 5.04 0.14
N HIS A 52 -6.25 4.84 1.38
CA HIS A 52 -5.49 5.86 2.13
C HIS A 52 -4.13 6.18 1.51
N LEU A 53 -3.44 5.19 0.92
CA LEU A 53 -2.19 5.43 0.19
C LEU A 53 -2.45 6.21 -1.11
N VAL A 54 -3.50 5.87 -1.86
CA VAL A 54 -3.91 6.58 -3.08
C VAL A 54 -4.18 8.06 -2.78
N GLN A 55 -4.93 8.35 -1.71
CA GLN A 55 -5.19 9.74 -1.30
C GLN A 55 -3.88 10.50 -1.03
N SER A 56 -2.89 9.85 -0.40
CA SER A 56 -1.60 10.48 -0.09
C SER A 56 -0.67 10.64 -1.31
N LEU A 57 -0.78 9.76 -2.31
CA LEU A 57 0.00 9.85 -3.56
C LEU A 57 -0.57 10.89 -4.53
N THR A 58 -1.90 10.96 -4.63
CA THR A 58 -2.60 11.70 -5.69
C THR A 58 -3.21 13.01 -5.20
N GLY A 59 -3.43 13.15 -3.90
CA GLY A 59 -4.18 14.27 -3.32
C GLY A 59 -5.70 14.15 -3.45
N LEU A 60 -6.20 13.09 -4.11
CA LEU A 60 -7.64 12.83 -4.21
C LEU A 60 -8.23 12.55 -2.83
N THR A 61 -9.46 12.99 -2.63
CA THR A 61 -10.29 12.61 -1.49
C THR A 61 -10.87 11.20 -1.69
N SER A 62 -11.39 10.60 -0.61
CA SER A 62 -12.11 9.33 -0.73
C SER A 62 -13.28 9.38 -1.73
N ALA A 63 -13.99 10.51 -1.84
CA ALA A 63 -15.11 10.66 -2.75
C ALA A 63 -14.64 10.72 -4.21
N GLU A 64 -13.60 11.51 -4.48
CA GLU A 64 -13.00 11.61 -5.81
C GLU A 64 -12.38 10.27 -6.25
N ILE A 65 -11.84 9.47 -5.33
CA ILE A 65 -11.37 8.11 -5.65
C ILE A 65 -12.54 7.25 -6.12
N VAL A 66 -13.64 7.21 -5.37
CA VAL A 66 -14.84 6.43 -5.71
C VAL A 66 -15.39 6.86 -7.07
N GLU A 67 -15.45 8.16 -7.34
CA GLU A 67 -15.87 8.69 -8.64
C GLU A 67 -14.87 8.34 -9.75
N SER A 68 -13.57 8.42 -9.50
CA SER A 68 -12.52 8.14 -10.49
C SER A 68 -12.51 6.69 -10.96
N VAL A 69 -13.00 5.76 -10.14
CA VAL A 69 -13.15 4.35 -10.49
C VAL A 69 -14.55 4.01 -10.99
N ASP A 70 -15.39 5.02 -11.26
CA ASP A 70 -16.78 4.89 -11.70
C ASP A 70 -17.62 3.96 -10.78
N TYR A 71 -17.32 3.98 -9.48
CA TYR A 71 -17.93 3.07 -8.50
C TYR A 71 -17.73 1.57 -8.83
N GLN A 72 -16.80 1.23 -9.74
CA GLN A 72 -16.48 -0.13 -10.22
C GLN A 72 -15.17 -0.64 -9.60
N LEU A 73 -15.11 -0.71 -8.28
CA LEU A 73 -13.95 -1.25 -7.57
C LEU A 73 -14.38 -1.92 -6.26
N ASP A 74 -14.44 -3.25 -6.21
CA ASP A 74 -14.78 -3.95 -4.96
C ASP A 74 -13.53 -4.15 -4.10
N GLU A 75 -12.55 -4.88 -4.62
CA GLU A 75 -11.27 -5.11 -3.95
C GLU A 75 -10.07 -4.71 -4.81
N TRP A 76 -9.14 -3.94 -4.23
CA TRP A 76 -7.90 -3.58 -4.89
C TRP A 76 -7.09 -4.81 -5.32
N SER A 77 -7.11 -5.90 -4.55
CA SER A 77 -6.43 -7.15 -4.90
C SER A 77 -7.03 -7.85 -6.12
N GLU A 78 -8.34 -7.83 -6.30
CA GLU A 78 -9.02 -8.41 -7.46
C GLU A 78 -8.67 -7.63 -8.73
N HIS A 79 -8.78 -6.30 -8.69
CA HIS A 79 -8.41 -5.47 -9.83
C HIS A 79 -6.91 -5.48 -10.12
N ALA A 80 -6.07 -5.53 -9.08
CA ALA A 80 -4.64 -5.78 -9.26
C ALA A 80 -4.43 -7.09 -10.04
N ASN A 81 -5.29 -8.09 -9.79
CA ASN A 81 -5.20 -9.38 -10.45
C ASN A 81 -5.60 -9.37 -11.93
N ASP A 82 -6.61 -8.60 -12.26
CA ASP A 82 -7.17 -8.53 -13.61
C ASP A 82 -6.62 -7.36 -14.45
N TYR A 83 -5.75 -6.53 -13.84
CA TYR A 83 -5.16 -5.35 -14.44
C TYR A 83 -4.59 -5.60 -15.84
N CYS A 84 -5.08 -4.82 -16.79
CA CYS A 84 -4.63 -4.83 -18.18
C CYS A 84 -4.34 -3.39 -18.63
N PRO A 85 -3.07 -3.01 -18.88
CA PRO A 85 -2.70 -1.62 -19.20
C PRO A 85 -3.32 -1.09 -20.51
N THR A 86 -3.89 -1.97 -21.35
CA THR A 86 -4.47 -1.62 -22.65
C THR A 86 -6.01 -1.65 -22.68
N SER A 87 -6.67 -2.04 -21.60
CA SER A 87 -8.15 -2.09 -21.54
C SER A 87 -8.79 -0.69 -21.65
N GLY A 88 -8.10 0.34 -21.14
CA GLY A 88 -8.55 1.72 -21.11
C GLY A 88 -9.60 2.05 -20.04
N THR A 89 -9.80 1.20 -19.02
CA THR A 89 -10.74 1.52 -17.93
C THR A 89 -10.19 2.59 -16.97
N SER A 90 -11.09 3.28 -16.28
CA SER A 90 -10.71 4.30 -15.28
C SER A 90 -9.94 3.68 -14.10
N VAL A 91 -10.29 2.45 -13.70
CA VAL A 91 -9.57 1.67 -12.69
C VAL A 91 -8.14 1.38 -13.15
N ASP A 92 -7.96 0.88 -14.38
CA ASP A 92 -6.65 0.57 -14.93
C ASP A 92 -5.76 1.83 -15.06
N SER A 93 -6.37 2.98 -15.34
CA SER A 93 -5.66 4.27 -15.38
C SER A 93 -5.10 4.66 -14.00
N LEU A 94 -5.88 4.44 -12.94
CA LEU A 94 -5.43 4.65 -11.57
C LEU A 94 -4.31 3.68 -11.17
N PHE A 95 -4.42 2.40 -11.54
CA PHE A 95 -3.35 1.42 -11.34
C PHE A 95 -2.05 1.77 -12.09
N THR A 96 -2.16 2.24 -13.33
CA THR A 96 -1.02 2.73 -14.11
C THR A 96 -0.31 3.87 -13.37
N THR A 97 -1.09 4.79 -12.79
CA THR A 97 -0.58 5.90 -11.99
C THR A 97 0.19 5.40 -10.75
N LEU A 98 -0.34 4.41 -10.03
CA LEU A 98 0.33 3.81 -8.86
C LEU A 98 1.65 3.12 -9.25
N GLN A 99 1.69 2.45 -10.41
CA GLN A 99 2.93 1.86 -10.94
C GLN A 99 3.99 2.91 -11.26
N GLN A 100 3.60 4.09 -11.76
CA GLN A 100 4.53 5.21 -12.01
C GLN A 100 5.15 5.75 -10.71
N TYR A 101 4.43 5.68 -9.59
CA TYR A 101 4.99 5.99 -8.26
C TYR A 101 5.90 4.90 -7.71
N GLY A 102 5.98 3.76 -8.38
CA GLY A 102 6.81 2.64 -8.00
C GLY A 102 6.10 1.64 -7.09
N LEU A 103 4.77 1.48 -7.19
CA LEU A 103 4.06 0.34 -6.57
C LEU A 103 3.88 -0.78 -7.58
N SER A 104 4.36 -1.98 -7.27
CA SER A 104 4.05 -3.15 -8.08
C SER A 104 2.64 -3.67 -7.75
N ARG A 105 2.08 -4.48 -8.66
CA ARG A 105 0.86 -5.26 -8.42
C ARG A 105 0.93 -6.05 -7.11
N SER A 106 2.06 -6.69 -6.83
CA SER A 106 2.23 -7.47 -5.59
C SER A 106 2.19 -6.59 -4.34
N ASP A 107 2.72 -5.37 -4.38
CA ASP A 107 2.67 -4.49 -3.20
C ASP A 107 1.24 -4.02 -2.92
N LEU A 108 0.43 -3.81 -3.96
CA LEU A 108 -0.97 -3.45 -3.79
C LEU A 108 -1.76 -4.60 -3.15
N ILE A 109 -1.55 -5.83 -3.62
CA ILE A 109 -2.16 -7.03 -3.03
C ILE A 109 -1.68 -7.22 -1.58
N ASP A 110 -0.39 -7.06 -1.34
CA ASP A 110 0.18 -7.21 -0.01
C ASP A 110 -0.27 -6.12 0.95
N LEU A 111 -0.45 -4.88 0.48
CA LEU A 111 -0.95 -3.77 1.28
C LEU A 111 -2.44 -3.93 1.59
N GLU A 112 -3.23 -4.38 0.61
CA GLU A 112 -4.64 -4.70 0.84
C GLU A 112 -4.73 -5.75 1.95
N HIS A 113 -3.94 -6.83 1.90
CA HIS A 113 -4.01 -7.93 2.87
C HIS A 113 -3.13 -7.81 4.11
N LEU A 114 -2.28 -6.78 4.20
CA LEU A 114 -1.24 -6.64 5.24
C LEU A 114 -0.32 -7.88 5.33
N SER A 115 0.10 -8.41 4.18
CA SER A 115 0.70 -9.76 4.08
C SER A 115 2.18 -9.82 3.70
N ASN A 116 2.82 -8.70 3.32
CA ASN A 116 4.22 -8.74 2.93
C ASN A 116 5.08 -9.13 4.13
N THR A 117 5.72 -10.30 4.04
CA THR A 117 6.45 -10.87 5.18
C THR A 117 7.62 -10.01 5.62
N ASP A 118 8.29 -9.32 4.71
CA ASP A 118 9.43 -8.48 5.05
C ASP A 118 8.97 -7.17 5.70
N VAL A 119 7.85 -6.59 5.25
CA VAL A 119 7.19 -5.48 5.97
C VAL A 119 6.79 -5.91 7.39
N LEU A 120 6.20 -7.10 7.53
CA LEU A 120 5.81 -7.63 8.84
C LEU A 120 7.02 -7.86 9.76
N LYS A 121 8.16 -8.34 9.24
CA LYS A 121 9.40 -8.47 10.02
C LYS A 121 9.97 -7.13 10.45
N ASN A 122 9.72 -6.07 9.67
CA ASN A 122 10.15 -4.70 9.96
C ASN A 122 9.19 -3.95 10.91
N LEU A 123 8.14 -4.61 11.43
CA LEU A 123 7.29 -4.00 12.44
C LEU A 123 8.09 -3.73 13.73
N PRO A 124 7.77 -2.66 14.48
CA PRO A 124 8.32 -2.44 15.81
C PRO A 124 8.08 -3.65 16.72
N GLY A 125 9.14 -4.16 17.34
CA GLY A 125 9.09 -5.39 18.14
C GLY A 125 9.14 -6.70 17.33
N GLY A 126 9.33 -6.60 16.02
CA GLY A 126 9.50 -7.73 15.11
C GLY A 126 8.19 -8.31 14.56
N PHE A 127 8.32 -9.45 13.90
CA PHE A 127 7.23 -10.10 13.17
C PHE A 127 6.00 -10.39 14.05
N ARG A 128 4.84 -9.95 13.55
CA ARG A 128 3.52 -10.34 14.05
C ARG A 128 2.48 -10.20 12.94
N TYR A 129 1.36 -10.90 13.07
CA TYR A 129 0.22 -10.70 12.19
C TYR A 129 -0.56 -9.44 12.59
N LEU A 130 -1.09 -8.76 11.57
CA LEU A 130 -1.90 -7.56 11.71
C LEU A 130 -3.37 -7.89 11.52
N ARG A 131 -4.26 -7.11 12.14
CA ARG A 131 -5.70 -7.37 12.09
C ARG A 131 -6.35 -6.66 10.92
N ARG A 132 -7.21 -7.40 10.20
CA ARG A 132 -8.14 -6.83 9.23
C ARG A 132 -9.00 -5.78 9.91
N ASN A 133 -9.28 -4.71 9.18
CA ASN A 133 -10.11 -3.59 9.61
C ASN A 133 -9.61 -2.89 10.91
N ASN A 134 -8.29 -2.83 11.11
CA ASN A 134 -7.67 -2.09 12.22
C ASN A 134 -6.73 -1.00 11.69
N ARG A 135 -7.17 0.26 11.73
CA ARG A 135 -6.40 1.39 11.18
C ARG A 135 -5.00 1.58 11.78
N HIS A 136 -4.81 1.22 13.06
CA HIS A 136 -3.51 1.34 13.72
C HIS A 136 -2.53 0.28 13.21
N ASP A 137 -3.00 -0.95 13.00
CA ASP A 137 -2.20 -2.01 12.38
C ASP A 137 -1.82 -1.62 10.93
N VAL A 138 -2.73 -1.01 10.16
CA VAL A 138 -2.42 -0.50 8.81
C VAL A 138 -1.39 0.64 8.84
N SER A 139 -1.54 1.58 9.78
CA SER A 139 -0.58 2.67 9.99
C SER A 139 0.83 2.12 10.27
N GLN A 140 0.94 1.11 11.14
CA GLN A 140 2.23 0.47 11.44
C GLN A 140 2.80 -0.29 10.24
N TYR A 141 1.95 -0.96 9.46
CA TYR A 141 2.37 -1.61 8.22
C TYR A 141 2.95 -0.62 7.21
N MET A 142 2.24 0.49 6.94
CA MET A 142 2.70 1.51 5.99
C MET A 142 4.00 2.18 6.45
N LEU A 143 4.15 2.46 7.74
CA LEU A 143 5.38 3.02 8.28
C LEU A 143 6.55 2.03 8.16
N SER A 144 6.30 0.75 8.43
CA SER A 144 7.30 -0.32 8.28
C SER A 144 7.68 -0.52 6.82
N PHE A 145 6.73 -0.36 5.90
CA PHE A 145 6.99 -0.41 4.47
C PHE A 145 7.84 0.79 4.03
N ALA A 146 7.53 2.01 4.49
CA ALA A 146 8.34 3.19 4.22
C ALA A 146 9.80 3.01 4.67
N GLY A 147 10.02 2.52 5.91
CA GLY A 147 11.37 2.26 6.43
C GLY A 147 12.18 1.29 5.56
N LEU A 148 11.55 0.22 5.07
CA LEU A 148 12.22 -0.72 4.14
C LEU A 148 12.63 -0.05 2.82
N LEU A 149 11.82 0.85 2.28
CA LEU A 149 12.12 1.57 1.04
C LEU A 149 13.26 2.60 1.23
N GLU A 150 13.36 3.21 2.42
CA GLU A 150 14.46 4.12 2.76
C GLU A 150 15.77 3.39 3.10
N GLY A 151 15.71 2.07 3.36
CA GLY A 151 16.85 1.30 3.88
C GLY A 151 17.04 1.45 5.39
N ASN A 152 16.02 1.94 6.09
CA ASN A 152 15.96 2.10 7.53
C ASN A 152 15.09 0.99 8.15
N SER A 153 15.73 -0.08 8.65
CA SER A 153 15.00 -1.06 9.47
C SER A 153 14.58 -0.45 10.80
N LEU A 154 13.32 -0.65 11.20
CA LEU A 154 12.70 -0.08 12.40
C LEU A 154 12.91 -0.93 13.65
#